data_AF-A0A1H9S280-F1
#
_entry.id   AF-A0A1H9S280-F1
#
_cell.length_a   1.000
_cell.length_b   1.000
_cell.length_c   1.000
_cell.angle_alpha   90.00
_cell.angle_beta   90.00
_cell.angle_gamma   90.00
#
_symmetry.space_group_name_H-M   'P 1'
#
loop_
_entity.id
_entity.type
_entity.pdbx_description
1 polymer ?
#
loop_
_entity_poly.entity_id
_entity_poly.type
_entity_poly.pdbx_seq_one_letter_code
_entity_poly.pdbx_strand_id
1 'polypeptide(L)'
;MKKNILLLLSAVLIMACNQQNTRSKKHISKIIEREQVNSSENRLITFMDSVRGLSRDSLVKKASFYADSVFSDIEEINRKLTKTDFRILETAISQKSITINQAEEIFGKIDLDSCYLGKRLLPVKFYAFDKGNKYDKEFAISFNKENAHGRSNLYFFNSDSLLAKKAVYNHYGLTVNHYKDADGKIIIYYKEDYITGTGIWWSNLYFYKYYNNRLIPILNELSNGNVQNDIWGVRVKWLESIKMKTNPLVLKMIYYNGFNEWMNDNPNLNYLLKDSTIVEYAWDEKSKTLKGAYEKSKITKPQLYTYYVQDNELLFINVYYDLLKRSMRDKRKRKLILNYLSTIKKHEEDIEGR
;
A
#
# COMPACT_ATOMS: atom_id res chain seq x y z
N MET A 1 -17.07 -7.76 -43.33
CA MET A 1 -17.33 -6.72 -42.31
C MET A 1 -16.49 -7.03 -41.08
N LYS A 2 -15.46 -6.23 -40.83
CA LYS A 2 -14.65 -6.27 -39.60
C LYS A 2 -15.34 -5.40 -38.54
N LYS A 3 -15.38 -5.86 -37.29
CA LYS A 3 -15.02 -5.06 -36.10
C LYS A 3 -15.25 -5.80 -34.78
N ASN A 4 -14.30 -5.57 -33.87
CA ASN A 4 -14.36 -5.69 -32.39
C ASN A 4 -14.28 -7.16 -31.88
N ILE A 5 -13.46 -7.55 -30.90
CA ILE A 5 -12.88 -6.87 -29.73
C ILE A 5 -11.56 -7.59 -29.41
N LEU A 6 -10.46 -6.86 -29.20
CA LEU A 6 -9.34 -7.38 -28.43
C LEU A 6 -8.77 -6.25 -27.56
N LEU A 7 -9.24 -6.22 -26.31
CA LEU A 7 -8.63 -5.46 -25.22
C LEU A 7 -7.34 -6.21 -24.84
N LEU A 8 -6.19 -5.64 -25.20
CA LEU A 8 -4.90 -6.17 -24.75
C LEU A 8 -4.40 -5.34 -23.56
N LEU A 9 -4.21 -6.05 -22.45
CA LEU A 9 -3.43 -5.62 -21.30
C LEU A 9 -2.04 -5.12 -21.72
N SER A 10 -1.67 -3.93 -21.26
CA SER A 10 -0.28 -3.48 -21.24
C SER A 10 0.09 -3.01 -19.84
N ALA A 11 0.34 -3.98 -18.97
CA ALA A 11 1.11 -3.81 -17.75
C ALA A 11 2.30 -4.78 -17.81
N VAL A 12 3.46 -4.32 -18.28
CA VAL A 12 4.73 -5.06 -18.14
C VAL A 12 5.90 -4.07 -17.94
N LEU A 13 6.43 -4.12 -16.71
CA LEU A 13 7.85 -4.12 -16.31
C LEU A 13 8.90 -3.54 -17.26
N ILE A 14 9.66 -2.54 -16.78
CA ILE A 14 11.15 -2.47 -16.77
C ILE A 14 11.52 -1.44 -15.65
N MET A 15 12.50 -1.54 -14.74
CA MET A 15 13.85 -2.14 -14.76
C MET A 15 14.34 -2.48 -13.33
N ALA A 16 14.90 -3.67 -13.18
CA ALA A 16 16.14 -3.89 -12.45
C ALA A 16 17.08 -4.62 -13.41
N CYS A 17 18.22 -4.02 -13.78
CA CYS A 17 19.44 -4.74 -14.16
C CYS A 17 20.64 -3.79 -14.39
N ASN A 18 21.76 -4.21 -13.77
CA ASN A 18 23.17 -3.99 -14.12
C ASN A 18 23.85 -2.63 -13.92
N GLN A 19 24.61 -2.59 -12.81
CA GLN A 19 25.97 -2.08 -12.79
C GLN A 19 26.82 -2.79 -13.88
N GLN A 20 27.22 -2.05 -14.90
CA GLN A 20 28.49 -2.27 -15.58
C GLN A 20 29.19 -0.92 -15.76
N ASN A 21 30.35 -0.82 -15.12
CA ASN A 21 31.32 0.25 -15.31
C ASN A 21 31.68 0.38 -16.80
N THR A 22 31.36 1.52 -17.39
CA THR A 22 32.13 2.06 -18.51
C THR A 22 32.40 3.54 -18.27
N ARG A 23 33.69 3.88 -18.13
CA ARG A 23 34.18 5.27 -18.15
C ARG A 23 33.88 5.86 -19.53
N SER A 24 33.10 6.95 -19.58
CA SER A 24 33.13 7.88 -20.71
C SER A 24 32.62 9.27 -20.31
N LYS A 25 33.56 10.21 -20.35
CA LYS A 25 33.50 11.60 -20.86
C LYS A 25 32.29 12.48 -20.51
N LYS A 26 32.61 13.60 -19.85
CA LYS A 26 31.97 14.92 -19.89
C LYS A 26 30.97 15.07 -21.05
N HIS A 27 29.69 15.14 -20.72
CA HIS A 27 28.69 15.77 -21.59
C HIS A 27 27.78 16.69 -20.76
N ILE A 28 28.14 17.97 -20.80
CA ILE A 28 27.29 19.16 -20.93
C ILE A 28 25.88 19.02 -20.33
N SER A 29 25.71 19.69 -19.20
CA SER A 29 24.44 20.11 -18.61
C SER A 29 23.57 20.84 -19.64
N LYS A 30 22.64 20.12 -20.27
CA LYS A 30 21.44 20.71 -20.88
C LYS A 30 20.34 20.66 -19.82
N ILE A 31 20.24 21.75 -19.08
CA ILE A 31 19.04 22.09 -18.31
C ILE A 31 17.89 22.14 -19.32
N ILE A 32 16.99 21.17 -19.24
CA ILE A 32 15.70 21.26 -19.93
C ILE A 32 14.89 22.28 -19.14
N GLU A 33 14.93 23.54 -19.56
CA GLU A 33 13.92 24.52 -19.19
C GLU A 33 12.58 23.98 -19.67
N ARG A 34 11.79 23.40 -18.76
CA ARG A 34 10.37 23.16 -19.01
C ARG A 34 9.72 24.52 -19.18
N GLU A 35 9.24 24.85 -20.38
CA GLU A 35 8.34 25.99 -20.59
C GLU A 35 7.18 25.90 -19.58
N GLN A 36 7.22 26.79 -18.59
CA GLN A 36 6.07 27.09 -17.74
C GLN A 36 5.09 27.87 -18.59
N VAL A 37 4.05 27.20 -19.08
CA VAL A 37 2.86 27.88 -19.59
C VAL A 37 2.26 28.66 -18.42
N ASN A 38 2.49 29.97 -18.38
CA ASN A 38 1.95 30.85 -17.34
C ASN A 38 0.42 30.95 -17.50
N SER A 39 -0.30 30.01 -16.89
CA SER A 39 -1.74 30.14 -16.70
C SER A 39 -2.02 31.37 -15.83
N SER A 40 -2.96 32.22 -16.25
CA SER A 40 -3.39 33.34 -15.41
C SER A 40 -3.93 32.83 -14.08
N GLU A 41 -3.70 33.58 -13.00
CA GLU A 41 -4.13 33.22 -11.64
C GLU A 41 -5.62 32.85 -11.59
N ASN A 42 -6.47 33.64 -12.25
CA ASN A 42 -7.91 33.37 -12.33
C ASN A 42 -8.20 31.99 -12.95
N ARG A 43 -7.47 31.58 -14.01
CA ARG A 43 -7.65 30.25 -14.63
C ARG A 43 -7.28 29.12 -13.67
N LEU A 44 -6.25 29.30 -12.85
CA LEU A 44 -5.83 28.30 -11.86
C LEU A 44 -6.84 28.19 -10.71
N ILE A 45 -7.42 29.31 -10.29
CA ILE A 45 -8.49 29.32 -9.29
C ILE A 45 -9.74 28.64 -9.85
N THR A 46 -10.13 28.96 -11.10
CA THR A 46 -11.25 28.28 -11.76
C THR A 46 -11.02 26.78 -11.91
N PHE A 47 -9.79 26.34 -12.20
CA PHE A 47 -9.43 24.93 -12.21
C PHE A 47 -9.61 24.29 -10.83
N MET A 48 -9.12 24.91 -9.76
CA MET A 48 -9.33 24.40 -8.40
C MET A 48 -10.83 24.32 -8.05
N ASP A 49 -11.62 25.33 -8.44
CA ASP A 49 -13.06 25.37 -8.24
C ASP A 49 -13.79 24.27 -9.05
N SER A 50 -13.33 23.92 -10.25
CA SER A 50 -13.90 22.81 -11.04
C SER A 50 -13.59 21.45 -10.43
N VAL A 51 -12.37 21.25 -9.92
CA VAL A 51 -11.97 20.00 -9.25
C VAL A 51 -12.79 19.75 -7.96
N ARG A 52 -13.20 20.81 -7.26
CA ARG A 52 -14.14 20.71 -6.13
C ARG A 52 -15.48 20.08 -6.53
N GLY A 53 -15.95 20.35 -7.74
CA GLY A 53 -17.22 19.84 -8.27
C GLY A 53 -17.17 18.38 -8.73
N LEU A 54 -15.98 17.78 -8.82
CA LEU A 54 -15.84 16.38 -9.21
C LEU A 54 -16.42 15.42 -8.16
N SER A 55 -16.87 14.25 -8.63
CA SER A 55 -17.37 13.18 -7.75
C SER A 55 -16.24 12.66 -6.86
N ARG A 56 -16.35 12.95 -5.56
CA ARG A 56 -15.40 12.46 -4.55
C ARG A 56 -15.29 10.94 -4.54
N ASP A 57 -16.41 10.24 -4.69
CA ASP A 57 -16.42 8.77 -4.68
C ASP A 57 -15.64 8.19 -5.87
N SER A 58 -15.74 8.80 -7.04
CA SER A 58 -14.96 8.40 -8.21
C SER A 58 -13.45 8.59 -7.98
N LEU A 59 -13.07 9.75 -7.42
CA LEU A 59 -11.68 10.06 -7.10
C LEU A 59 -11.13 9.13 -6.00
N VAL A 60 -11.93 8.80 -4.98
CA VAL A 60 -11.56 7.84 -3.94
C VAL A 60 -11.36 6.45 -4.52
N LYS A 61 -12.29 5.96 -5.36
CA LYS A 61 -12.16 4.66 -6.02
C LYS A 61 -10.90 4.59 -6.88
N LYS A 62 -10.59 5.64 -7.64
CA LYS A 62 -9.36 5.73 -8.45
C LYS A 62 -8.12 5.65 -7.56
N ALA A 63 -8.05 6.46 -6.51
CA ALA A 63 -6.91 6.52 -5.61
C ALA A 63 -6.71 5.21 -4.82
N SER A 64 -7.78 4.54 -4.38
CA SER A 64 -7.70 3.32 -3.58
C SER A 64 -7.52 2.04 -4.39
N PHE A 65 -7.86 2.06 -5.69
CA PHE A 65 -7.97 0.88 -6.56
C PHE A 65 -6.80 -0.08 -6.45
N TYR A 66 -5.56 0.41 -6.59
CA TYR A 66 -4.38 -0.44 -6.59
C TYR A 66 -4.20 -1.17 -5.25
N ALA A 67 -4.27 -0.43 -4.13
CA ALA A 67 -4.12 -1.01 -2.80
C ALA A 67 -5.25 -2.00 -2.47
N ASP A 68 -6.49 -1.64 -2.80
CA ASP A 68 -7.65 -2.50 -2.53
C ASP A 68 -7.63 -3.76 -3.40
N SER A 69 -7.09 -3.68 -4.62
CA SER A 69 -6.92 -4.85 -5.49
C SER A 69 -5.90 -5.82 -4.91
N VAL A 70 -4.72 -5.33 -4.48
CA VAL A 70 -3.72 -6.18 -3.85
C VAL A 70 -4.22 -6.76 -2.52
N PHE A 71 -4.98 -6.00 -1.74
CA PHE A 71 -5.57 -6.46 -0.49
C PHE A 71 -6.59 -7.60 -0.72
N SER A 72 -7.41 -7.46 -1.76
CA SER A 72 -8.47 -8.42 -2.11
C SER A 72 -7.96 -9.63 -2.89
N ASP A 73 -6.74 -9.59 -3.43
CA ASP A 73 -6.08 -10.67 -4.18
C ASP A 73 -5.56 -11.78 -3.25
N ILE A 74 -6.42 -12.30 -2.38
CA ILE A 74 -6.19 -13.50 -1.60
C ILE A 74 -6.87 -14.68 -2.31
N GLU A 75 -6.09 -15.72 -2.59
CA GLU A 75 -6.59 -16.92 -3.26
C GLU A 75 -7.20 -17.84 -2.20
N GLU A 76 -8.52 -18.02 -2.22
CA GLU A 76 -9.20 -19.03 -1.39
C GLU A 76 -8.97 -20.44 -1.96
N ILE A 77 -8.40 -21.32 -1.15
CA ILE A 77 -8.06 -22.71 -1.53
C ILE A 77 -9.03 -23.70 -0.88
N ASN A 78 -9.25 -23.57 0.44
CA ASN A 78 -10.14 -24.43 1.23
C ASN A 78 -9.96 -25.94 0.99
N ARG A 79 -8.71 -26.42 1.02
CA ARG A 79 -8.35 -27.82 0.77
C ARG A 79 -7.89 -28.52 2.04
N LYS A 80 -8.52 -29.64 2.38
CA LYS A 80 -8.05 -30.52 3.45
C LYS A 80 -6.86 -31.34 2.96
N LEU A 81 -5.77 -31.33 3.72
CA LEU A 81 -4.58 -32.13 3.44
C LEU A 81 -4.82 -33.60 3.79
N THR A 82 -4.16 -34.50 3.08
CA THR A 82 -4.10 -35.90 3.51
C THR A 82 -3.26 -36.04 4.77
N LYS A 83 -3.39 -37.15 5.50
CA LYS A 83 -2.55 -37.43 6.68
C LYS A 83 -1.06 -37.44 6.32
N THR A 84 -0.71 -37.90 5.12
CA THR A 84 0.67 -37.94 4.63
C THR A 84 1.20 -36.54 4.37
N ASP A 85 0.44 -35.70 3.66
CA ASP A 85 0.80 -34.31 3.37
C ASP A 85 0.97 -33.49 4.64
N PHE A 86 0.05 -33.67 5.60
CA PHE A 86 0.15 -33.02 6.90
C PHE A 86 1.39 -33.51 7.68
N ARG A 87 1.66 -34.84 7.62
CA ARG A 87 2.95 -35.51 7.90
C ARG A 87 4.17 -34.68 7.51
N ILE A 88 4.23 -34.41 6.22
CA ILE A 88 5.33 -33.72 5.56
C ILE A 88 5.40 -32.26 6.03
N LEU A 89 4.25 -31.58 6.13
CA LEU A 89 4.17 -30.20 6.61
C LEU A 89 4.68 -30.05 8.05
N GLU A 90 4.25 -30.92 8.97
CA GLU A 90 4.70 -30.90 10.36
C GLU A 90 6.22 -31.07 10.45
N THR A 91 6.75 -32.04 9.69
CA THR A 91 8.19 -32.30 9.58
C THR A 91 8.94 -31.08 9.05
N ALA A 92 8.44 -30.48 7.98
CA ALA A 92 9.02 -29.30 7.36
C ALA A 92 9.06 -28.08 8.30
N ILE A 93 7.98 -27.86 9.07
CA ILE A 93 7.93 -26.81 10.10
C ILE A 93 8.96 -27.09 11.20
N SER A 94 9.08 -28.35 11.65
CA SER A 94 10.03 -28.72 12.70
C SER A 94 11.48 -28.58 12.25
N GLN A 95 11.77 -28.92 10.99
CA GLN A 95 13.10 -28.82 10.38
C GLN A 95 13.41 -27.42 9.84
N LYS A 96 12.41 -26.52 9.79
CA LYS A 96 12.48 -25.20 9.16
C LYS A 96 12.90 -25.26 7.68
N SER A 97 12.64 -26.37 7.01
CA SER A 97 12.97 -26.58 5.60
C SER A 97 12.09 -27.62 4.95
N ILE A 98 11.84 -27.50 3.65
CA ILE A 98 11.09 -28.46 2.84
C ILE A 98 11.78 -28.65 1.49
N THR A 99 11.70 -29.84 0.90
CA THR A 99 12.17 -30.02 -0.49
C THR A 99 11.17 -29.39 -1.47
N ILE A 100 11.63 -29.00 -2.67
CA ILE A 100 10.74 -28.44 -3.70
C ILE A 100 9.61 -29.42 -4.03
N ASN A 101 9.92 -30.70 -4.26
CA ASN A 101 8.91 -31.71 -4.61
C ASN A 101 7.84 -31.85 -3.52
N GLN A 102 8.24 -31.90 -2.25
CA GLN A 102 7.30 -31.96 -1.11
C GLN A 102 6.46 -30.69 -0.99
N ALA A 103 7.04 -29.52 -1.28
CA ALA A 103 6.27 -28.28 -1.31
C ALA A 103 5.26 -28.29 -2.46
N GLU A 104 5.65 -28.75 -3.66
CA GLU A 104 4.73 -28.82 -4.79
C GLU A 104 3.58 -29.82 -4.58
N GLU A 105 3.83 -30.90 -3.84
CA GLU A 105 2.80 -31.86 -3.41
C GLU A 105 1.72 -31.20 -2.52
N ILE A 106 2.13 -30.32 -1.59
CA ILE A 106 1.23 -29.68 -0.61
C ILE A 106 0.65 -28.34 -1.13
N PHE A 107 1.36 -27.62 -1.98
CA PHE A 107 1.00 -26.25 -2.36
C PHE A 107 0.68 -26.09 -3.85
N GLY A 108 0.82 -27.17 -4.63
CA GLY A 108 0.82 -27.09 -6.09
C GLY A 108 2.06 -26.33 -6.57
N LYS A 109 2.01 -25.82 -7.81
CA LYS A 109 3.11 -25.05 -8.37
C LYS A 109 3.44 -23.84 -7.46
N ILE A 110 4.69 -23.76 -7.03
CA ILE A 110 5.19 -22.67 -6.19
C ILE A 110 6.00 -21.68 -7.03
N ASP A 111 5.67 -20.39 -6.92
CA ASP A 111 6.49 -19.34 -7.49
C ASP A 111 7.63 -19.01 -6.53
N LEU A 112 8.86 -19.24 -6.99
CA LEU A 112 10.08 -19.01 -6.22
C LEU A 112 10.84 -17.82 -6.77
N ASP A 113 11.37 -16.99 -5.88
CA ASP A 113 12.31 -15.94 -6.29
C ASP A 113 13.58 -16.58 -6.88
N SER A 114 14.22 -15.84 -7.78
CA SER A 114 15.48 -16.17 -8.44
C SER A 114 16.57 -16.66 -7.47
N CYS A 115 16.59 -16.14 -6.23
CA CYS A 115 17.56 -16.55 -5.20
C CYS A 115 17.40 -18.00 -4.72
N TYR A 116 16.29 -18.67 -5.05
CA TYR A 116 16.04 -20.09 -4.76
C TYR A 116 16.23 -21.00 -5.99
N LEU A 117 16.54 -20.46 -7.17
CA LEU A 117 16.82 -21.28 -8.35
C LEU A 117 18.02 -22.22 -8.10
N GLY A 118 17.84 -23.51 -8.40
CA GLY A 118 18.85 -24.54 -8.19
C GLY A 118 19.02 -25.00 -6.73
N LYS A 119 18.24 -24.48 -5.78
CA LYS A 119 18.22 -24.98 -4.40
C LYS A 119 17.32 -26.22 -4.31
N ARG A 120 17.76 -27.24 -3.58
CA ARG A 120 16.94 -28.45 -3.31
C ARG A 120 15.99 -28.28 -2.13
N LEU A 121 16.34 -27.39 -1.20
CA LEU A 121 15.60 -27.13 0.03
C LEU A 121 15.18 -25.67 0.08
N LEU A 122 13.93 -25.44 0.45
CA LEU A 122 13.34 -24.14 0.70
C LEU A 122 13.27 -23.91 2.21
N PRO A 123 13.61 -22.70 2.69
CA PRO A 123 13.41 -22.35 4.10
C PRO A 123 11.91 -22.30 4.41
N VAL A 124 11.51 -22.78 5.58
CA VAL A 124 10.13 -22.71 6.06
C VAL A 124 10.08 -21.78 7.27
N LYS A 125 9.33 -20.68 7.13
CA LYS A 125 8.97 -19.82 8.25
C LYS A 125 7.54 -20.12 8.68
N PHE A 126 7.35 -20.28 9.99
CA PHE A 126 6.10 -20.68 10.61
C PHE A 126 5.58 -19.59 11.55
N TYR A 127 4.28 -19.31 11.48
CA TYR A 127 3.59 -18.31 12.28
C TYR A 127 2.40 -18.96 13.00
N ALA A 128 2.54 -19.23 14.30
CA ALA A 128 1.42 -19.67 15.13
C ALA A 128 0.59 -18.48 15.63
N PHE A 129 -0.73 -18.63 15.61
CA PHE A 129 -1.65 -17.57 16.05
C PHE A 129 -2.40 -17.89 17.36
N ASP A 130 -2.12 -19.03 17.99
CA ASP A 130 -2.66 -19.38 19.30
C ASP A 130 -1.62 -20.12 20.17
N LYS A 131 -1.83 -20.12 21.49
CA LYS A 131 -0.93 -20.69 22.52
C LYS A 131 -1.07 -22.22 22.69
N GLY A 132 -1.59 -22.93 21.69
CA GLY A 132 -1.74 -24.39 21.72
C GLY A 132 -0.53 -25.14 21.18
N ASN A 133 -0.64 -26.47 21.02
CA ASN A 133 0.27 -27.22 20.15
C ASN A 133 0.31 -26.54 18.78
N LYS A 134 1.52 -26.36 18.24
CA LYS A 134 1.79 -25.58 17.01
C LYS A 134 0.93 -25.99 15.81
N TYR A 135 0.39 -27.21 15.78
CA TYR A 135 -0.34 -27.75 14.63
C TYR A 135 -1.86 -27.87 14.82
N ASP A 136 -2.37 -27.73 16.05
CA ASP A 136 -3.78 -28.04 16.35
C ASP A 136 -4.74 -26.89 16.02
N LYS A 137 -4.24 -25.76 15.49
CA LYS A 137 -4.98 -24.50 15.40
C LYS A 137 -4.66 -23.71 14.12
N GLU A 138 -5.04 -22.43 14.12
CA GLU A 138 -4.81 -21.48 13.03
C GLU A 138 -3.35 -21.04 12.98
N PHE A 139 -2.72 -21.16 11.81
CA PHE A 139 -1.33 -20.77 11.59
C PHE A 139 -1.09 -20.37 10.13
N ALA A 140 0.10 -19.82 9.85
CA ALA A 140 0.56 -19.58 8.50
C ALA A 140 2.00 -20.08 8.29
N ILE A 141 2.35 -20.32 7.03
CA ILE A 141 3.74 -20.57 6.62
C ILE A 141 4.14 -19.72 5.43
N SER A 142 5.44 -19.54 5.25
CA SER A 142 6.01 -18.95 4.03
C SER A 142 7.36 -19.56 3.68
N PHE A 143 7.67 -19.59 2.40
CA PHE A 143 8.97 -20.02 1.89
C PHE A 143 9.89 -18.82 1.68
N ASN A 144 10.49 -18.33 2.77
CA ASN A 144 11.44 -17.24 2.66
C ASN A 144 12.52 -17.30 3.75
N LYS A 145 13.75 -16.90 3.40
CA LYS A 145 14.82 -16.67 4.38
C LYS A 145 14.47 -15.48 5.28
N GLU A 146 15.05 -15.45 6.47
CA GLU A 146 15.04 -14.25 7.29
C GLU A 146 15.64 -13.08 6.49
N ASN A 147 14.93 -11.94 6.47
CA ASN A 147 15.31 -10.73 5.73
C ASN A 147 15.41 -10.88 4.20
N ALA A 148 14.79 -11.92 3.60
CA ALA A 148 14.68 -12.00 2.16
C ALA A 148 13.84 -10.83 1.61
N HIS A 149 14.45 -10.06 0.71
CA HIS A 149 13.79 -9.01 -0.06
C HIS A 149 13.01 -9.67 -1.20
N GLY A 150 11.75 -9.25 -1.42
CA GLY A 150 11.00 -9.62 -2.63
C GLY A 150 9.62 -10.19 -2.36
N ARG A 151 9.14 -11.00 -3.30
CA ARG A 151 7.80 -11.58 -3.28
C ARG A 151 7.83 -12.95 -2.63
N SER A 152 6.89 -13.21 -1.73
CA SER A 152 6.68 -14.55 -1.17
C SER A 152 5.22 -14.87 -1.00
N ASN A 153 4.91 -16.17 -0.94
CA ASN A 153 3.55 -16.62 -0.64
C ASN A 153 3.41 -16.92 0.85
N LEU A 154 2.39 -16.33 1.47
CA LEU A 154 1.84 -16.78 2.73
C LEU A 154 0.76 -17.82 2.46
N TYR A 155 0.83 -18.96 3.15
CA TYR A 155 -0.19 -20.00 3.12
C TYR A 155 -0.84 -20.09 4.49
N PHE A 156 -2.16 -19.97 4.54
CA PHE A 156 -2.93 -19.89 5.78
C PHE A 156 -3.66 -21.19 6.03
N PHE A 157 -3.55 -21.68 7.26
CA PHE A 157 -4.09 -22.96 7.68
C PHE A 157 -5.03 -22.83 8.85
N ASN A 158 -5.94 -23.79 8.95
CA ASN A 158 -6.61 -24.16 10.18
C ASN A 158 -6.46 -25.67 10.34
N SER A 159 -5.63 -26.09 11.30
CA SER A 159 -5.23 -27.49 11.48
C SER A 159 -4.70 -28.10 10.17
N ASP A 160 -5.31 -29.20 9.69
CA ASP A 160 -4.94 -29.91 8.46
C ASP A 160 -5.53 -29.31 7.18
N SER A 161 -6.17 -28.13 7.25
CA SER A 161 -6.83 -27.50 6.11
C SER A 161 -6.07 -26.25 5.65
N LEU A 162 -5.63 -26.25 4.39
CA LEU A 162 -5.08 -25.10 3.69
C LEU A 162 -6.24 -24.21 3.24
N LEU A 163 -6.42 -23.07 3.90
CA LEU A 163 -7.55 -22.17 3.67
C LEU A 163 -7.31 -21.22 2.52
N ALA A 164 -6.14 -20.58 2.48
CA ALA A 164 -5.87 -19.51 1.52
C ALA A 164 -4.38 -19.34 1.25
N LYS A 165 -4.07 -18.67 0.14
CA LYS A 165 -2.73 -18.26 -0.27
C LYS A 165 -2.73 -16.78 -0.61
N LYS A 166 -1.67 -16.07 -0.21
CA LYS A 166 -1.46 -14.67 -0.56
C LYS A 166 -0.03 -14.42 -1.00
N ALA A 167 0.14 -13.90 -2.19
CA ALA A 167 1.40 -13.29 -2.59
C ALA A 167 1.58 -11.97 -1.85
N VAL A 168 2.72 -11.80 -1.19
CA VAL A 168 3.10 -10.62 -0.42
C VAL A 168 4.44 -10.11 -0.93
N TYR A 169 4.50 -8.83 -1.26
CA TYR A 169 5.76 -8.14 -1.49
C TYR A 169 6.25 -7.49 -0.19
N ASN A 170 7.51 -7.70 0.16
CA ASN A 170 8.10 -7.05 1.31
C ASN A 170 9.57 -6.70 1.07
N HIS A 171 9.89 -5.42 1.25
CA HIS A 171 11.25 -4.94 1.05
C HIS A 171 12.10 -5.08 2.32
N TYR A 172 11.53 -5.05 3.51
CA TYR A 172 12.27 -5.04 4.79
C TYR A 172 12.06 -6.29 5.65
N GLY A 173 11.58 -7.37 5.04
CA GLY A 173 11.23 -8.62 5.71
C GLY A 173 9.78 -8.68 6.19
N LEU A 174 9.16 -9.84 5.99
CA LEU A 174 7.77 -10.09 6.34
C LEU A 174 7.60 -10.40 7.83
N THR A 175 6.84 -9.56 8.52
CA THR A 175 6.39 -9.79 9.90
C THR A 175 4.88 -9.93 9.93
N VAL A 176 4.41 -11.14 10.24
CA VAL A 176 2.98 -11.44 10.45
C VAL A 176 2.70 -11.38 11.94
N ASN A 177 1.75 -10.54 12.32
CA ASN A 177 1.28 -10.39 13.68
C ASN A 177 -0.17 -10.89 13.78
N HIS A 178 -0.64 -11.10 15.00
CA HIS A 178 -2.03 -11.48 15.25
C HIS A 178 -2.53 -10.90 16.58
N TYR A 179 -3.84 -10.93 16.77
CA TYR A 179 -4.52 -10.72 18.04
C TYR A 179 -5.87 -11.44 18.04
N LYS A 180 -6.48 -11.60 19.21
CA LYS A 180 -7.87 -12.07 19.33
C LYS A 180 -8.80 -10.87 19.50
N ASP A 181 -9.86 -10.82 18.70
CA ASP A 181 -10.92 -9.82 18.84
C ASP A 181 -11.79 -10.09 20.08
N ALA A 182 -12.84 -9.28 20.26
CA ALA A 182 -13.76 -9.39 21.39
C ALA A 182 -14.46 -10.77 21.46
N ASP A 183 -14.66 -11.44 20.32
CA ASP A 183 -15.28 -12.76 20.22
C ASP A 183 -14.27 -13.91 20.33
N GLY A 184 -13.00 -13.60 20.62
CA GLY A 184 -11.92 -14.57 20.72
C GLY A 184 -11.43 -15.10 19.36
N LYS A 185 -11.89 -14.52 18.23
CA LYS A 185 -11.47 -14.90 16.88
C LYS A 185 -10.13 -14.26 16.53
N ILE A 186 -9.31 -15.00 15.79
CA ILE A 186 -7.98 -14.53 15.41
C ILE A 186 -8.10 -13.56 14.23
N ILE A 187 -7.50 -12.39 14.42
CA ILE A 187 -7.20 -11.43 13.37
C ILE A 187 -5.70 -11.43 13.18
N ILE A 188 -5.27 -11.72 11.95
CA ILE A 188 -3.89 -11.57 11.52
C ILE A 188 -3.71 -10.23 10.82
N TYR A 189 -2.51 -9.68 10.90
CA TYR A 189 -2.15 -8.50 10.14
C TYR A 189 -0.66 -8.43 9.86
N TYR A 190 -0.33 -7.80 8.75
CA TYR A 190 1.04 -7.55 8.33
C TYR A 190 1.11 -6.29 7.49
N LYS A 191 2.33 -5.79 7.31
CA LYS A 191 2.61 -4.66 6.43
C LYS A 191 3.05 -5.18 5.06
N GLU A 192 2.49 -4.61 4.01
CA GLU A 192 2.88 -4.84 2.62
C GLU A 192 3.40 -3.53 2.03
N ASP A 193 4.58 -3.58 1.42
CA ASP A 193 5.22 -2.44 0.76
C ASP A 193 4.78 -2.40 -0.70
N TYR A 194 4.46 -1.22 -1.24
CA TYR A 194 4.20 -1.04 -2.67
C TYR A 194 5.33 -0.31 -3.37
N ILE A 195 5.84 0.74 -2.72
CA ILE A 195 6.88 1.62 -3.28
C ILE A 195 7.83 1.98 -2.16
N THR A 196 9.12 1.81 -2.41
CA THR A 196 10.19 2.16 -1.47
C THR A 196 11.35 2.78 -2.25
N GLY A 197 11.89 3.89 -1.76
CA GLY A 197 13.05 4.57 -2.35
C GLY A 197 13.42 5.83 -1.59
N THR A 198 14.46 6.53 -2.05
CA THR A 198 14.90 7.79 -1.42
C THR A 198 13.78 8.82 -1.47
N GLY A 199 13.19 9.13 -0.32
CA GLY A 199 12.14 10.13 -0.17
C GLY A 199 10.76 9.72 -0.71
N ILE A 200 10.53 8.43 -0.98
CA ILE A 200 9.21 7.89 -1.34
C ILE A 200 8.99 6.56 -0.61
N TRP A 201 7.90 6.49 0.14
CA TRP A 201 7.46 5.25 0.78
C TRP A 201 5.94 5.10 0.69
N TRP A 202 5.49 3.90 0.36
CA TRP A 202 4.09 3.53 0.45
C TRP A 202 3.97 2.10 0.92
N SER A 203 3.30 1.92 2.05
CA SER A 203 2.94 0.61 2.57
C SER A 203 1.59 0.64 3.26
N ASN A 204 0.87 -0.47 3.19
CA ASN A 204 -0.42 -0.64 3.87
C ASN A 204 -0.34 -1.74 4.94
N LEU A 205 -1.16 -1.60 5.98
CA LEU A 205 -1.49 -2.65 6.93
C LEU A 205 -2.72 -3.40 6.40
N TYR A 206 -2.54 -4.68 6.17
CA TYR A 206 -3.64 -5.57 5.81
C TYR A 206 -4.04 -6.41 7.01
N PHE A 207 -5.34 -6.51 7.24
CA PHE A 207 -5.91 -7.33 8.29
C PHE A 207 -6.85 -8.36 7.68
N TYR A 208 -6.72 -9.60 8.16
CA TYR A 208 -7.57 -10.71 7.78
C TYR A 208 -8.09 -11.41 9.04
N LYS A 209 -9.32 -11.90 9.01
CA LYS A 209 -9.97 -12.60 10.13
C LYS A 209 -10.22 -14.05 9.78
N TYR A 210 -9.88 -14.95 10.69
CA TYR A 210 -10.35 -16.33 10.64
C TYR A 210 -11.84 -16.33 11.04
N TYR A 211 -12.71 -16.63 10.08
CA TYR A 211 -14.16 -16.56 10.24
C TYR A 211 -14.82 -17.71 9.49
N ASN A 212 -15.59 -18.54 10.20
CA ASN A 212 -16.29 -19.71 9.65
C ASN A 212 -15.42 -20.62 8.77
N ASN A 213 -14.24 -21.00 9.29
CA ASN A 213 -13.25 -21.83 8.60
C ASN A 213 -12.74 -21.25 7.27
N ARG A 214 -12.72 -19.92 7.16
CA ARG A 214 -12.15 -19.16 6.04
C ARG A 214 -11.28 -18.03 6.58
N LEU A 215 -10.40 -17.52 5.71
CA LEU A 215 -9.66 -16.30 5.96
C LEU A 215 -10.25 -15.19 5.10
N ILE A 216 -10.86 -14.19 5.72
CA ILE A 216 -11.52 -13.09 5.00
C ILE A 216 -10.75 -11.77 5.18
N PRO A 217 -10.63 -10.94 4.13
CA PRO A 217 -10.09 -9.59 4.25
C PRO A 217 -11.05 -8.69 5.06
N ILE A 218 -10.53 -7.99 6.08
CA ILE A 218 -11.39 -7.18 6.98
C ILE A 218 -10.99 -5.71 7.10
N LEU A 219 -9.73 -5.33 6.83
CA LEU A 219 -9.28 -3.94 6.83
C LEU A 219 -8.03 -3.76 5.97
N ASN A 220 -8.06 -2.73 5.13
CA ASN A 220 -6.91 -2.16 4.43
C ASN A 220 -6.69 -0.73 4.94
N GLU A 221 -5.54 -0.48 5.55
CA GLU A 221 -5.20 0.83 6.07
C GLU A 221 -3.82 1.30 5.64
N LEU A 222 -3.67 2.59 5.34
CA LEU A 222 -2.35 3.16 5.07
C LEU A 222 -1.47 3.00 6.31
N SER A 223 -0.33 2.33 6.17
CA SER A 223 0.68 2.23 7.21
C SER A 223 1.61 3.43 7.15
N ASN A 224 2.17 3.67 5.98
CA ASN A 224 3.01 4.81 5.70
C ASN A 224 2.79 5.26 4.25
N GLY A 225 2.64 6.56 4.05
CA GLY A 225 2.56 7.18 2.74
C GLY A 225 3.37 8.48 2.76
N ASN A 226 4.50 8.48 2.08
CA ASN A 226 5.39 9.62 1.99
C ASN A 226 5.84 9.85 0.55
N VAL A 227 5.82 11.11 0.15
CA VAL A 227 6.48 11.61 -1.06
C VAL A 227 7.14 12.93 -0.68
N GLN A 228 8.48 12.95 -0.71
CA GLN A 228 9.31 14.15 -0.48
C GLN A 228 9.81 14.74 -1.79
N ASN A 229 9.99 13.91 -2.82
CA ASN A 229 10.45 14.29 -4.14
C ASN A 229 9.56 13.61 -5.19
N ASP A 230 8.31 14.06 -5.29
CA ASP A 230 7.42 13.59 -6.35
C ASP A 230 8.06 13.88 -7.73
N ILE A 231 7.71 13.12 -8.76
CA ILE A 231 8.10 13.36 -10.16
C ILE A 231 7.72 14.80 -10.60
N TRP A 232 6.73 15.38 -9.92
CA TRP A 232 6.28 16.77 -10.09
C TRP A 232 6.91 17.78 -9.13
N GLY A 233 7.56 17.31 -8.07
CA GLY A 233 8.32 18.13 -7.11
C GLY A 233 7.51 19.18 -6.35
N VAL A 234 6.18 19.22 -6.46
CA VAL A 234 5.37 20.34 -5.97
C VAL A 234 4.71 20.10 -4.61
N ARG A 235 4.35 18.86 -4.25
CA ARG A 235 3.72 18.52 -2.96
C ARG A 235 4.62 17.61 -2.14
N VAL A 236 4.73 17.92 -0.85
CA VAL A 236 5.33 17.03 0.15
C VAL A 236 4.22 16.50 1.03
N LYS A 237 4.17 15.18 1.19
CA LYS A 237 3.18 14.52 2.05
C LYS A 237 3.84 13.46 2.91
N TRP A 238 3.35 13.29 4.12
CA TRP A 238 3.72 12.20 5.00
C TRP A 238 2.50 11.81 5.80
N LEU A 239 2.21 10.52 5.87
CA LEU A 239 1.31 9.94 6.84
C LEU A 239 1.94 8.67 7.38
N GLU A 240 1.83 8.48 8.68
CA GLU A 240 2.26 7.28 9.37
C GLU A 240 1.18 6.85 10.37
N SER A 241 0.83 5.56 10.32
CA SER A 241 -0.13 4.93 11.20
C SER A 241 0.60 4.05 12.21
N ILE A 242 0.40 4.36 13.48
CA ILE A 242 1.00 3.69 14.63
C ILE A 242 -0.09 2.91 15.35
N LYS A 243 0.07 1.60 15.44
CA LYS A 243 -0.84 0.72 16.20
C LYS A 243 -0.68 0.97 17.70
N MET A 244 -1.74 1.45 18.35
CA MET A 244 -1.76 1.75 19.78
C MET A 244 -2.24 0.55 20.61
N LYS A 245 -3.34 -0.09 20.19
CA LYS A 245 -3.91 -1.31 20.79
C LYS A 245 -4.68 -2.11 19.73
N THR A 246 -4.95 -3.38 20.01
CA THR A 246 -5.60 -4.31 19.07
C THR A 246 -6.98 -4.80 19.49
N ASN A 247 -7.40 -4.60 20.74
CA ASN A 247 -8.75 -4.94 21.18
C ASN A 247 -9.29 -3.84 22.11
N PRO A 248 -10.11 -2.88 21.60
CA PRO A 248 -10.41 -2.66 20.18
C PRO A 248 -9.17 -2.21 19.39
N LEU A 249 -9.17 -2.36 18.06
CA LEU A 249 -8.09 -1.89 17.21
C LEU A 249 -8.09 -0.35 17.19
N VAL A 250 -6.95 0.25 17.54
CA VAL A 250 -6.78 1.70 17.53
C VAL A 250 -5.47 2.06 16.86
N LEU A 251 -5.56 2.93 15.86
CA LEU A 251 -4.41 3.46 15.13
C LEU A 251 -4.29 4.96 15.39
N LYS A 252 -3.11 5.41 15.78
CA LYS A 252 -2.74 6.83 15.80
C LYS A 252 -2.15 7.18 14.44
N MET A 253 -2.74 8.13 13.74
CA MET A 253 -2.27 8.63 12.46
C MET A 253 -1.58 9.97 12.66
N ILE A 254 -0.32 10.08 12.28
CA ILE A 254 0.46 11.32 12.28
C ILE A 254 0.66 11.72 10.83
N TYR A 255 0.28 12.94 10.47
CA TYR A 255 0.30 13.34 9.07
C TYR A 255 0.63 14.81 8.88
N TYR A 256 1.24 15.09 7.72
CA TYR A 256 1.42 16.44 7.24
C TYR A 256 1.34 16.51 5.71
N ASN A 257 0.89 17.65 5.21
CA ASN A 257 0.91 18.01 3.81
C ASN A 257 1.52 19.40 3.66
N GLY A 258 2.20 19.62 2.55
CA GLY A 258 2.99 20.80 2.30
C GLY A 258 3.39 20.95 0.86
N PHE A 259 4.15 22.01 0.57
CA PHE A 259 4.73 22.24 -0.74
C PHE A 259 6.24 22.21 -0.63
N ASN A 260 6.92 21.67 -1.64
CA ASN A 260 8.36 21.47 -1.60
C ASN A 260 9.06 22.81 -1.88
N GLU A 261 9.64 23.43 -0.86
CA GLU A 261 10.60 24.51 -1.04
C GLU A 261 11.85 24.20 -0.23
N TRP A 262 12.84 23.61 -0.90
CA TRP A 262 14.23 23.49 -0.41
C TRP A 262 14.93 24.86 -0.32
N MET A 263 14.18 25.97 -0.28
CA MET A 263 14.70 27.34 -0.43
C MET A 263 14.07 28.37 0.53
N ASN A 264 13.34 27.95 1.57
CA ASN A 264 12.84 28.91 2.57
C ASN A 264 13.51 28.74 3.92
N ASP A 265 13.98 29.86 4.48
CA ASP A 265 14.52 29.98 5.84
C ASP A 265 13.45 29.75 6.94
N ASN A 266 12.16 29.63 6.57
CA ASN A 266 11.07 29.42 7.52
C ASN A 266 10.35 28.08 7.30
N PRO A 267 10.66 27.04 8.10
CA PRO A 267 10.09 25.70 7.95
C PRO A 267 8.57 25.64 8.19
N ASN A 268 7.95 26.65 8.82
CA ASN A 268 6.50 26.70 9.02
C ASN A 268 5.70 27.02 7.74
N LEU A 269 6.33 27.63 6.74
CA LEU A 269 5.68 27.90 5.45
C LEU A 269 5.53 26.65 4.59
N ASN A 270 6.35 25.63 4.85
CA ASN A 270 6.35 24.39 4.09
C ASN A 270 5.12 23.53 4.40
N TYR A 271 4.46 23.73 5.54
CA TYR A 271 3.27 22.97 5.92
C TYR A 271 1.97 23.71 5.60
N LEU A 272 1.13 23.05 4.81
CA LEU A 272 -0.30 23.39 4.70
C LEU A 272 -1.08 22.84 5.90
N LEU A 273 -0.68 21.66 6.37
CA LEU A 273 -1.29 20.93 7.48
C LEU A 273 -0.23 20.05 8.15
N LYS A 274 -0.25 19.99 9.49
CA LYS A 274 0.55 19.06 10.30
C LYS A 274 -0.25 18.75 11.56
N ASP A 275 -0.71 17.51 11.69
CA ASP A 275 -1.58 17.11 12.81
C ASP A 275 -1.41 15.62 13.12
N SER A 276 -2.13 15.15 14.13
CA SER A 276 -2.35 13.75 14.39
C SER A 276 -3.77 13.50 14.89
N THR A 277 -4.27 12.30 14.65
CA THR A 277 -5.57 11.86 15.15
C THR A 277 -5.50 10.40 15.55
N ILE A 278 -6.50 9.96 16.30
CA ILE A 278 -6.72 8.56 16.64
C ILE A 278 -7.96 8.08 15.89
N VAL A 279 -7.89 6.89 15.31
CA VAL A 279 -9.02 6.20 14.69
C VAL A 279 -9.21 4.88 15.41
N GLU A 280 -10.38 4.70 16.00
CA GLU A 280 -10.82 3.44 16.57
C GLU A 280 -11.62 2.66 15.54
N TYR A 281 -11.38 1.34 15.49
CA TYR A 281 -12.00 0.45 14.53
C TYR A 281 -12.90 -0.55 15.25
N ALA A 282 -14.15 -0.60 14.83
CA ALA A 282 -15.15 -1.53 15.33
C ALA A 282 -15.52 -2.56 14.26
N TRP A 283 -15.79 -3.79 14.68
CA TRP A 283 -16.28 -4.83 13.80
C TRP A 283 -17.71 -4.54 13.36
N ASP A 284 -17.96 -4.55 12.05
CA ASP A 284 -19.29 -4.46 11.46
C ASP A 284 -19.69 -5.83 10.90
N GLU A 285 -20.62 -6.48 11.60
CA GLU A 285 -21.09 -7.83 11.28
C GLU A 285 -21.81 -7.90 9.92
N LYS A 286 -22.38 -6.79 9.45
CA LYS A 286 -23.08 -6.75 8.15
C LYS A 286 -22.10 -6.78 6.99
N SER A 287 -21.08 -5.93 6.99
CA SER A 287 -20.07 -5.91 5.94
C SER A 287 -18.92 -6.90 6.15
N LYS A 288 -18.83 -7.52 7.33
CA LYS A 288 -17.69 -8.37 7.74
C LYS A 288 -16.35 -7.64 7.66
N THR A 289 -16.34 -6.36 8.01
CA THR A 289 -15.12 -5.53 8.00
C THR A 289 -14.96 -4.75 9.28
N LEU A 290 -13.74 -4.27 9.56
CA LEU A 290 -13.51 -3.28 10.60
C LEU A 290 -13.80 -1.88 10.02
N LYS A 291 -14.69 -1.12 10.66
CA LYS A 291 -15.04 0.25 10.31
C LYS A 291 -14.33 1.22 11.25
N GLY A 292 -13.53 2.11 10.68
CA GLY A 292 -12.90 3.20 11.41
C GLY A 292 -13.89 4.33 11.70
N ALA A 293 -13.92 4.84 12.93
CA ALA A 293 -14.74 5.97 13.38
C ALA A 293 -14.17 7.33 12.91
N TYR A 294 -14.08 7.54 11.60
CA TYR A 294 -13.47 8.75 11.01
C TYR A 294 -14.27 10.03 11.29
N GLU A 295 -15.58 9.92 11.54
CA GLU A 295 -16.46 11.03 11.89
C GLU A 295 -16.08 11.70 13.21
N LYS A 296 -15.37 10.98 14.09
CA LYS A 296 -14.84 11.50 15.37
C LYS A 296 -13.37 11.93 15.28
N SER A 297 -12.75 11.78 14.10
CA SER A 297 -11.33 11.96 13.91
C SER A 297 -11.04 13.23 13.10
N LYS A 298 -9.82 13.76 13.21
CA LYS A 298 -9.44 14.99 12.49
C LYS A 298 -9.16 14.78 11.01
N ILE A 299 -9.07 13.52 10.58
CA ILE A 299 -8.88 13.12 9.18
C ILE A 299 -10.09 12.34 8.71
N THR A 300 -10.50 12.53 7.46
CA THR A 300 -11.55 11.72 6.85
C THR A 300 -10.95 10.58 6.05
N LYS A 301 -11.70 9.49 5.80
CA LYS A 301 -11.22 8.40 4.93
C LYS A 301 -10.82 8.89 3.53
N PRO A 302 -11.57 9.79 2.86
CA PRO A 302 -11.12 10.40 1.60
C PRO A 302 -9.78 11.15 1.71
N GLN A 303 -9.55 11.89 2.80
CA GLN A 303 -8.28 12.58 3.03
C GLN A 303 -7.11 11.60 3.20
N LEU A 304 -7.33 10.43 3.81
CA LEU A 304 -6.29 9.41 3.96
C LEU A 304 -5.78 8.91 2.60
N TYR A 305 -6.65 8.72 1.62
CA TYR A 305 -6.25 8.28 0.27
C TYR A 305 -5.37 9.31 -0.48
N THR A 306 -5.36 10.58 -0.06
CA THR A 306 -4.47 11.61 -0.65
C THR A 306 -2.99 11.40 -0.31
N TYR A 307 -2.69 10.49 0.63
CA TYR A 307 -1.33 10.15 1.05
C TYR A 307 -0.78 8.90 0.35
N TYR A 308 -1.59 8.21 -0.45
CA TYR A 308 -1.08 7.16 -1.35
C TYR A 308 -0.14 7.80 -2.38
N VAL A 309 0.81 7.03 -2.93
CA VAL A 309 1.77 7.62 -3.88
C VAL A 309 1.13 7.90 -5.24
N GLN A 310 0.20 7.06 -5.69
CA GLN A 310 -0.35 7.14 -7.04
C GLN A 310 -1.60 8.03 -7.14
N ASP A 311 -1.63 8.85 -8.20
CA ASP A 311 -2.81 9.43 -8.86
C ASP A 311 -3.94 9.91 -7.92
N ASN A 312 -3.61 10.88 -7.07
CA ASN A 312 -4.54 11.41 -6.08
C ASN A 312 -4.50 12.94 -5.91
N GLU A 313 -3.91 13.66 -6.86
CA GLU A 313 -3.79 15.12 -6.77
C GLU A 313 -5.15 15.81 -6.95
N LEU A 314 -6.00 15.32 -7.87
CA LEU A 314 -7.39 15.78 -7.97
C LEU A 314 -8.18 15.49 -6.69
N LEU A 315 -7.97 14.32 -6.08
CA LEU A 315 -8.60 13.99 -4.79
C LEU A 315 -8.12 14.94 -3.69
N PHE A 316 -6.81 15.23 -3.63
CA PHE A 316 -6.23 16.17 -2.68
C PHE A 316 -6.87 17.57 -2.81
N ILE A 317 -6.94 18.11 -4.02
CA ILE A 317 -7.60 19.40 -4.27
C ILE A 317 -9.07 19.35 -3.84
N ASN A 318 -9.79 18.26 -4.17
CA ASN A 318 -11.20 18.09 -3.83
C ASN A 318 -11.44 18.09 -2.31
N VAL A 319 -10.67 17.32 -1.54
CA VAL A 319 -10.91 17.12 -0.09
C VAL A 319 -10.25 18.19 0.78
N TYR A 320 -9.27 18.92 0.27
CA TYR A 320 -8.62 20.05 0.95
C TYR A 320 -9.00 21.42 0.36
N TYR A 321 -10.02 21.49 -0.51
CA TYR A 321 -10.44 22.73 -1.19
C TYR A 321 -10.55 23.93 -0.24
N ASP A 322 -11.30 23.81 0.86
CA ASP A 322 -11.51 24.91 1.80
C ASP A 322 -10.23 25.31 2.55
N LEU A 323 -9.32 24.35 2.79
CA LEU A 323 -8.02 24.62 3.37
C LEU A 323 -7.13 25.39 2.38
N LEU A 324 -7.10 24.97 1.12
CA LEU A 324 -6.37 25.64 0.05
C LEU A 324 -6.89 27.06 -0.16
N LYS A 325 -8.21 27.24 -0.32
CA LYS A 325 -8.85 28.55 -0.53
C LYS A 325 -8.59 29.52 0.62
N ARG A 326 -8.66 29.05 1.88
CA ARG A 326 -8.34 29.87 3.05
C ARG A 326 -6.85 30.21 3.12
N SER A 327 -5.98 29.24 2.80
CA SER A 327 -4.52 29.44 2.83
C SER A 327 -4.03 30.42 1.77
N MET A 328 -4.74 30.56 0.64
CA MET A 328 -4.46 31.56 -0.39
C MET A 328 -4.65 33.03 0.05
N ARG A 329 -5.15 33.29 1.26
CA ARG A 329 -5.17 34.64 1.86
C ARG A 329 -3.77 35.11 2.28
N ASP A 330 -2.88 34.18 2.60
CA ASP A 330 -1.47 34.46 2.83
C ASP A 330 -0.74 34.56 1.48
N LYS A 331 -0.01 35.66 1.24
CA LYS A 331 0.65 35.93 -0.04
C LYS A 331 1.70 34.87 -0.40
N ARG A 332 2.43 34.33 0.58
CA ARG A 332 3.47 33.32 0.35
C ARG A 332 2.84 31.97 0.02
N LYS A 333 1.84 31.55 0.80
CA LYS A 333 1.08 30.31 0.53
C LYS A 333 0.29 30.40 -0.78
N ARG A 334 -0.23 31.58 -1.15
CA ARG A 334 -0.90 31.79 -2.44
C ARG A 334 0.02 31.44 -3.61
N LYS A 335 1.25 31.96 -3.61
CA LYS A 335 2.24 31.66 -4.66
C LYS A 335 2.51 30.16 -4.78
N LEU A 336 2.70 29.49 -3.65
CA LEU A 336 2.92 28.04 -3.57
C LEU A 336 1.76 27.23 -4.15
N ILE A 337 0.54 27.55 -3.72
CA ILE A 337 -0.65 26.83 -4.16
C ILE A 337 -0.88 27.07 -5.66
N LEU A 338 -0.67 28.28 -6.18
CA LEU A 338 -0.80 28.56 -7.61
C LEU A 338 0.24 27.78 -8.44
N ASN A 339 1.49 27.69 -7.98
CA ASN A 339 2.51 26.88 -8.65
C ASN A 339 2.12 25.39 -8.69
N TYR A 340 1.66 24.87 -7.56
CA TYR A 340 1.10 23.51 -7.47
C TYR A 340 -0.04 23.29 -8.46
N LEU A 341 -1.07 24.16 -8.46
CA LEU A 341 -2.22 24.06 -9.35
C LEU A 341 -1.82 24.12 -10.83
N SER A 342 -0.85 24.96 -11.18
CA SER A 342 -0.32 25.05 -12.55
C SER A 342 0.29 23.72 -13.01
N THR A 343 1.05 23.08 -12.12
CA THR A 343 1.69 21.79 -12.40
C THR A 343 0.66 20.67 -12.55
N ILE A 344 -0.33 20.60 -11.66
CA ILE A 344 -1.39 19.60 -11.75
C ILE A 344 -2.23 19.82 -13.01
N LYS A 345 -2.65 21.06 -13.28
CA LYS A 345 -3.45 21.37 -14.47
C LYS A 345 -2.76 20.94 -15.77
N LYS A 346 -1.46 21.26 -15.90
CA LYS A 346 -0.66 20.83 -17.06
C LYS A 346 -0.65 19.31 -17.21
N HIS A 347 -0.52 18.59 -16.10
CA HIS A 347 -0.51 17.13 -16.13
C HIS A 347 -1.86 16.54 -16.59
N GLU A 348 -2.98 17.08 -16.14
CA GLU A 348 -4.31 16.63 -16.58
C GLU A 348 -4.53 16.90 -18.08
N GLU A 349 -4.11 18.07 -18.56
CA GLU A 349 -4.18 18.41 -20.00
C GLU A 349 -3.33 17.45 -20.86
N ASP A 350 -2.15 17.04 -20.38
CA ASP A 350 -1.28 16.07 -21.06
C ASP A 350 -1.88 14.65 -21.09
N ILE A 351 -2.75 14.30 -20.13
CA ILE A 351 -3.47 13.01 -20.10
C ILE A 351 -4.65 13.05 -21.07
N GLU A 352 -5.44 14.12 -21.08
CA GLU A 352 -6.62 14.26 -21.97
C GLU A 352 -6.25 14.35 -23.46
N GLY A 353 -5.03 14.79 -23.78
CA GLY A 353 -4.51 14.86 -25.15
C GLY A 353 -3.96 13.54 -25.72
N ARG A 354 -3.99 12.45 -24.96
CA ARG A 354 -3.57 11.10 -25.38
C ARG A 354 -4.78 10.20 -25.57
#